data_AF-A0A1D9Q273-F1
#
_entry.id   AF-A0A1D9Q273-F1
#
_cell.length_a   1.000
_cell.length_b   1.000
_cell.length_c   1.000
_cell.angle_alpha   90.00
_cell.angle_beta   90.00
_cell.angle_gamma   90.00
#
_symmetry.space_group_name_H-M   'P 1'
#
loop_
_entity.id
_entity.type
_entity.pdbx_description
1 polymer ?
#
loop_
_entity_poly.entity_id
_entity_poly.type
_entity_poly.pdbx_seq_one_letter_code
_entity_poly.pdbx_strand_id
1 'polypeptide(L)'
;MGGAFCAMRRLLLHVYRTLLNRHSFFGLLRHILINMTFILMWITTFKNAWRIDSSIRPLIDVNYLELLDRRVFGFSMFGLASQFTCSVIGISWMYALTRKKISILAGLPPLLLNILYALSHNLSEPLDVFAWLSYGVIHFISPFFAAFWLWLFASPGAVSIFAWSFGIQNCLGIITHLSFPSAAPWYGDQYGYPLPPGNYSMPGSAAGLVRVDKVLGTHIYANAFKASPLVFGAFPSLHGAFSCCCFFFIGRYSKKGTFILGFYVLWQWFSTMYLRHHWRLDLLGGLAYSAFAFSLFYRSLQKIDRAYSMGVSGGNGWQRLWEGTRLQYWFDRRPAQLGYEVLMEDEEYNKEARMELREIGSPGLQGELEGAWVRDEGLTWTVKDMDRRLR
;
A
#
# COMPACT_ATOMS: atom_id res chain seq x y z
N MET A 1 -15.26 -30.76 -33.82
CA MET A 1 -13.97 -30.28 -33.25
C MET A 1 -13.63 -28.82 -33.60
N GLY A 2 -13.97 -28.28 -34.78
CA GLY A 2 -13.62 -26.88 -35.15
C GLY A 2 -14.28 -25.75 -34.33
N GLY A 3 -15.50 -25.96 -33.80
CA GLY A 3 -16.23 -24.94 -33.03
C GLY A 3 -15.61 -24.61 -31.67
N ALA A 4 -15.18 -25.64 -30.91
CA ALA A 4 -14.56 -25.47 -29.60
C ALA A 4 -13.18 -24.80 -29.71
N PHE A 5 -12.39 -25.17 -30.72
CA PHE A 5 -11.09 -24.54 -31.00
C PHE A 5 -11.25 -23.06 -31.39
N CYS A 6 -12.23 -22.72 -32.23
CA CYS A 6 -12.54 -21.34 -32.58
C CYS A 6 -13.07 -20.51 -31.40
N ALA A 7 -13.80 -21.13 -30.46
CA ALA A 7 -14.26 -20.46 -29.25
C ALA A 7 -13.08 -20.18 -28.29
N MET A 8 -12.21 -21.17 -28.06
CA MET A 8 -11.01 -21.02 -27.24
C MET A 8 -10.08 -19.93 -27.79
N ARG A 9 -9.82 -19.95 -29.10
CA ARG A 9 -9.00 -18.91 -29.76
C ARG A 9 -9.59 -17.50 -29.58
N ARG A 10 -10.91 -17.35 -29.71
CA ARG A 10 -11.59 -16.06 -29.50
C ARG A 10 -11.48 -15.58 -28.05
N LEU A 11 -11.65 -16.48 -27.09
CA LEU A 11 -11.48 -16.18 -25.67
C LEU A 11 -10.05 -15.72 -25.36
N LEU A 12 -9.04 -16.46 -25.84
CA LEU A 12 -7.62 -16.11 -25.64
C LEU A 12 -7.28 -14.75 -26.25
N LEU A 13 -7.77 -14.46 -27.47
CA LEU A 13 -7.57 -13.15 -28.10
C LEU A 13 -8.27 -12.02 -27.33
N HIS A 14 -9.45 -12.27 -26.77
CA HIS A 14 -10.16 -11.31 -25.93
C HIS A 14 -9.43 -11.00 -24.63
N VAL A 15 -8.98 -12.04 -23.92
CA VAL A 15 -8.17 -11.91 -22.70
C VAL A 15 -6.88 -11.16 -23.02
N TYR A 16 -6.18 -11.53 -24.10
CA TYR A 16 -4.96 -10.85 -24.53
C TYR A 16 -5.18 -9.36 -24.80
N ARG A 17 -6.21 -9.00 -25.57
CA ARG A 17 -6.55 -7.59 -25.85
C ARG A 17 -6.94 -6.83 -24.59
N THR A 18 -7.63 -7.48 -23.67
CA THR A 18 -8.02 -6.88 -22.39
C THR A 18 -6.82 -6.61 -21.50
N LEU A 19 -5.89 -7.55 -21.42
CA LEU A 19 -4.65 -7.41 -20.65
C LEU A 19 -3.74 -6.32 -21.24
N LEU A 20 -3.67 -6.23 -22.57
CA LEU A 20 -2.96 -5.14 -23.26
C LEU A 20 -3.55 -3.77 -22.94
N ASN A 21 -4.81 -3.69 -22.56
CA ASN A 21 -5.49 -2.44 -22.17
C ASN A 21 -5.22 -1.31 -23.19
N ARG A 22 -5.41 -1.59 -24.48
CA ARG A 22 -5.19 -0.66 -25.62
C ARG A 22 -3.72 -0.30 -25.90
N HIS A 23 -2.77 -0.78 -25.14
CA HIS A 23 -1.35 -0.63 -25.46
C HIS A 23 -0.87 -1.71 -26.43
N SER A 24 0.20 -1.42 -27.17
CA SER A 24 1.03 -2.49 -27.74
C SER A 24 1.72 -3.26 -26.61
N PHE A 25 2.19 -4.48 -26.87
CA PHE A 25 2.93 -5.26 -25.86
C PHE A 25 4.11 -4.45 -25.27
N PHE A 26 4.93 -3.84 -26.12
CA PHE A 26 6.05 -2.99 -25.68
C PHE A 26 5.58 -1.69 -24.99
N GLY A 27 4.44 -1.13 -25.42
CA GLY A 27 3.83 0.02 -24.75
C GLY A 27 3.38 -0.30 -23.33
N LEU A 28 2.73 -1.46 -23.13
CA LEU A 28 2.32 -1.93 -21.81
C LEU A 28 3.55 -2.21 -20.93
N LEU A 29 4.56 -2.88 -21.48
CA LEU A 29 5.80 -3.15 -20.75
C LEU A 29 6.47 -1.86 -20.28
N ARG A 30 6.61 -0.87 -21.18
CA ARG A 30 7.15 0.46 -20.84
C ARG A 30 6.33 1.12 -19.74
N HIS A 31 4.99 1.09 -19.85
CA HIS A 31 4.09 1.67 -18.84
C HIS A 31 4.24 1.00 -17.47
N ILE A 32 4.35 -0.34 -17.44
CA ILE A 32 4.61 -1.08 -16.20
C ILE A 32 5.96 -0.68 -15.61
N LEU A 33 7.03 -0.63 -16.42
CA LEU A 33 8.36 -0.27 -15.94
C LEU A 33 8.41 1.14 -15.36
N ILE A 34 7.77 2.13 -16.01
CA ILE A 34 7.67 3.49 -15.50
C ILE A 34 6.98 3.50 -14.12
N ASN A 35 5.85 2.79 -13.98
CA ASN A 35 5.13 2.72 -12.70
C ASN A 35 5.87 1.90 -11.63
N MET A 36 6.77 1.00 -12.03
CA MET A 36 7.62 0.23 -11.13
C MET A 36 8.92 0.96 -10.75
N THR A 37 9.20 2.16 -11.29
CA THR A 37 10.49 2.86 -11.11
C THR A 37 10.91 2.97 -9.65
N PHE A 38 10.05 3.50 -8.78
CA PHE A 38 10.36 3.64 -7.34
C PHE A 38 10.47 2.29 -6.62
N ILE A 39 9.68 1.30 -7.02
CA ILE A 39 9.75 -0.05 -6.45
C ILE A 39 11.10 -0.70 -6.81
N LEU A 40 11.49 -0.62 -8.08
CA LEU A 40 12.77 -1.14 -8.57
C LEU A 40 13.94 -0.41 -7.93
N MET A 41 13.86 0.91 -7.78
CA MET A 41 14.84 1.71 -7.05
C MET A 41 14.98 1.24 -5.61
N TRP A 42 13.88 1.10 -4.88
CA TRP A 42 13.88 0.60 -3.51
C TRP A 42 14.48 -0.81 -3.39
N ILE A 43 14.00 -1.78 -4.17
CA ILE A 43 14.50 -3.18 -4.12
C ILE A 43 15.98 -3.23 -4.45
N THR A 44 16.41 -2.48 -5.46
CA THR A 44 17.82 -2.43 -5.88
C THR A 44 18.67 -1.82 -4.77
N THR A 45 18.26 -0.70 -4.18
CA THR A 45 18.99 -0.07 -3.07
C THR A 45 19.05 -0.99 -1.85
N PHE A 46 17.93 -1.59 -1.44
CA PHE A 46 17.87 -2.52 -0.30
C PHE A 46 18.80 -3.72 -0.51
N LYS A 47 18.72 -4.38 -1.66
CA LYS A 47 19.53 -5.57 -1.97
C LYS A 47 21.03 -5.26 -2.07
N ASN A 48 21.39 -4.03 -2.43
CA ASN A 48 22.78 -3.60 -2.57
C ASN A 48 23.29 -2.78 -1.39
N ALA A 49 22.48 -2.57 -0.35
CA ALA A 49 22.87 -1.77 0.81
C ALA A 49 24.11 -2.32 1.52
N TRP A 50 24.36 -3.64 1.48
CA TRP A 50 25.58 -4.26 2.00
C TRP A 50 26.88 -3.72 1.35
N ARG A 51 26.81 -3.17 0.14
CA ARG A 51 27.97 -2.61 -0.58
C ARG A 51 28.42 -1.24 -0.06
N ILE A 52 27.60 -0.57 0.74
CA ILE A 52 27.96 0.72 1.34
C ILE A 52 29.06 0.46 2.38
N ASP A 53 30.22 1.06 2.21
CA ASP A 53 31.34 0.86 3.12
C ASP A 53 30.98 1.27 4.55
N SER A 54 31.35 0.45 5.55
CA SER A 54 30.98 0.71 6.95
C SER A 54 31.56 2.00 7.51
N SER A 55 32.65 2.54 6.97
CA SER A 55 33.29 3.78 7.43
C SER A 55 32.48 5.05 7.14
N ILE A 56 31.62 5.02 6.11
CA ILE A 56 30.78 6.16 5.72
C ILE A 56 29.35 6.05 6.27
N ARG A 57 29.01 4.94 6.93
CA ARG A 57 27.67 4.73 7.47
C ARG A 57 27.49 5.45 8.81
N PRO A 58 26.28 5.93 9.12
CA PRO A 58 26.01 6.56 10.42
C PRO A 58 26.25 5.62 11.61
N LEU A 59 26.41 6.20 12.79
CA LEU A 59 26.47 5.41 14.03
C LEU A 59 25.13 4.73 14.30
N ILE A 60 25.20 3.46 14.73
CA ILE A 60 24.02 2.67 15.08
C ILE A 60 23.56 3.05 16.49
N ASP A 61 22.39 3.67 16.59
CA ASP A 61 21.78 3.95 17.89
C ASP A 61 20.84 2.81 18.29
N VAL A 62 21.36 1.90 19.11
CA VAL A 62 20.62 0.72 19.59
C VAL A 62 19.59 1.06 20.68
N ASN A 63 19.74 2.20 21.37
CA ASN A 63 18.90 2.55 22.52
C ASN A 63 17.76 3.51 22.16
N TYR A 64 17.99 4.41 21.20
CA TYR A 64 17.10 5.52 20.88
C TYR A 64 15.65 5.08 20.66
N LEU A 65 15.45 4.08 19.82
CA LEU A 65 14.13 3.66 19.40
C LEU A 65 13.33 3.01 20.54
N GLU A 66 14.00 2.17 21.34
CA GLU A 66 13.40 1.56 22.53
C GLU A 66 13.02 2.62 23.59
N LEU A 67 13.95 3.54 23.88
CA LEU A 67 13.70 4.61 24.84
C LEU A 67 12.56 5.52 24.40
N LEU A 68 12.51 5.86 23.11
CA LEU A 68 11.48 6.70 22.54
C LEU A 68 10.12 5.98 22.53
N ASP A 69 10.06 4.71 22.14
CA ASP A 69 8.83 3.91 22.20
C ASP A 69 8.26 3.85 23.62
N ARG A 70 9.11 3.56 24.62
CA ARG A 70 8.71 3.55 26.03
C ARG A 70 8.22 4.91 26.53
N ARG A 71 8.83 6.01 26.07
CA ARG A 71 8.41 7.38 26.45
C ARG A 71 7.07 7.75 25.81
N VAL A 72 6.88 7.47 24.52
CA VAL A 72 5.67 7.83 23.76
C VAL A 72 4.49 6.97 24.20
N PHE A 73 4.68 5.66 24.34
CA PHE A 73 3.60 4.72 24.69
C PHE A 73 3.47 4.46 26.19
N GLY A 74 4.25 5.15 27.03
CA GLY A 74 4.13 5.09 28.48
C GLY A 74 2.90 5.81 29.03
N PHE A 75 2.52 5.48 30.27
CA PHE A 75 1.42 6.13 31.00
C PHE A 75 1.82 7.43 31.72
N SER A 76 3.00 7.97 31.44
CA SER A 76 3.39 9.29 31.93
C SER A 76 2.56 10.39 31.26
N MET A 77 2.51 11.58 31.85
CA MET A 77 1.84 12.73 31.24
C MET A 77 2.36 13.01 29.83
N PHE A 78 3.67 12.88 29.60
CA PHE A 78 4.28 13.05 28.29
C PHE A 78 3.82 11.97 27.30
N GLY A 79 3.78 10.70 27.72
CA GLY A 79 3.34 9.61 26.86
C GLY A 79 1.87 9.70 26.50
N LEU A 80 1.00 9.97 27.47
CA LEU A 80 -0.43 10.19 27.25
C LEU A 80 -0.68 11.40 26.33
N ALA A 81 0.02 12.53 26.54
CA ALA A 81 -0.09 13.70 25.69
C ALA A 81 0.39 13.41 24.25
N SER A 82 1.47 12.64 24.10
CA SER A 82 2.01 12.23 22.79
C SER A 82 1.01 11.35 22.03
N GLN A 83 0.43 10.34 22.69
CA GLN A 83 -0.58 9.46 22.09
C GLN A 83 -1.86 10.23 21.72
N PHE A 84 -2.35 11.09 22.61
CA PHE A 84 -3.49 11.96 22.32
C PHE A 84 -3.22 12.88 21.12
N THR A 85 -2.04 13.48 21.06
CA THR A 85 -1.63 14.35 19.95
C THR A 85 -1.57 13.56 18.63
N CYS A 86 -0.99 12.36 18.63
CA CYS A 86 -1.01 11.47 17.47
C CYS A 86 -2.44 11.13 17.03
N SER A 87 -3.35 10.86 17.97
CA SER A 87 -4.76 10.60 17.67
C SER A 87 -5.44 11.82 17.02
N VAL A 88 -5.24 13.02 17.57
CA VAL A 88 -5.80 14.27 17.01
C VAL A 88 -5.24 14.55 15.61
N ILE A 89 -3.93 14.36 15.40
CA ILE A 89 -3.30 14.51 14.09
C ILE A 89 -3.92 13.53 13.08
N GLY A 90 -4.06 12.25 13.46
CA GLY A 90 -4.65 11.22 12.61
C GLY A 90 -6.08 11.56 12.19
N ILE A 91 -6.93 11.98 13.14
CA ILE A 91 -8.31 12.41 12.88
C ILE A 91 -8.32 13.62 11.95
N SER A 92 -7.53 14.65 12.27
CA SER A 92 -7.48 15.90 11.51
C SER A 92 -7.00 15.66 10.08
N TRP A 93 -5.96 14.84 9.90
CA TRP A 93 -5.44 14.46 8.60
C TRP A 93 -6.50 13.75 7.75
N MET A 94 -7.11 12.70 8.27
CA MET A 94 -8.12 11.93 7.53
C MET A 94 -9.36 12.78 7.23
N TYR A 95 -9.77 13.65 8.16
CA TYR A 95 -10.89 14.55 7.95
C TYR A 95 -10.58 15.64 6.92
N ALA A 96 -9.38 16.22 6.95
CA ALA A 96 -8.93 17.18 5.95
C ALA A 96 -8.88 16.54 4.54
N LEU A 97 -8.46 15.28 4.46
CA LEU A 97 -8.33 14.57 3.19
C LEU A 97 -9.69 14.11 2.62
N THR A 98 -10.66 13.76 3.48
CA THR A 98 -11.85 12.99 3.06
C THR A 98 -13.18 13.64 3.43
N ARG A 99 -13.17 14.66 4.29
CA ARG A 99 -14.34 15.37 4.84
C ARG A 99 -15.40 14.50 5.51
N LYS A 100 -15.06 13.27 5.90
CA LYS A 100 -16.01 12.30 6.46
C LYS A 100 -15.94 12.12 7.96
N LYS A 101 -17.09 11.82 8.58
CA LYS A 101 -17.18 11.45 10.00
C LYS A 101 -16.37 10.21 10.38
N ILE A 102 -16.22 9.24 9.47
CA ILE A 102 -15.43 8.02 9.72
C ILE A 102 -13.93 8.31 9.97
N SER A 103 -13.47 9.52 9.66
CA SER A 103 -12.12 9.99 9.96
C SER A 103 -11.75 9.90 11.44
N ILE A 104 -12.73 9.85 12.35
CA ILE A 104 -12.48 9.61 13.77
C ILE A 104 -11.70 8.30 14.04
N LEU A 105 -11.87 7.28 13.18
CA LEU A 105 -11.15 6.01 13.31
C LEU A 105 -9.64 6.16 13.09
N ALA A 106 -9.18 7.21 12.38
CA ALA A 106 -7.77 7.50 12.21
C ALA A 106 -7.08 7.95 13.52
N GLY A 107 -7.85 8.23 14.58
CA GLY A 107 -7.32 8.47 15.92
C GLY A 107 -7.04 7.21 16.75
N LEU A 108 -7.49 6.04 16.31
CA LEU A 108 -7.32 4.79 17.04
C LEU A 108 -5.91 4.17 17.04
N PRO A 109 -4.99 4.43 16.09
CA PRO A 109 -3.71 3.71 16.01
C PRO A 109 -2.89 3.67 17.32
N PRO A 110 -2.71 4.77 18.09
CA PRO A 110 -1.94 4.68 19.34
C PRO A 110 -2.55 3.72 20.37
N LEU A 111 -3.88 3.76 20.53
CA LEU A 111 -4.62 2.85 21.42
C LEU A 111 -4.49 1.40 20.96
N LEU A 112 -4.73 1.14 19.68
CA LEU A 112 -4.67 -0.22 19.11
C LEU A 112 -3.27 -0.80 19.23
N LEU A 113 -2.22 0.00 19.00
CA LEU A 113 -0.84 -0.45 19.17
C LEU A 113 -0.51 -0.85 20.61
N ASN A 114 -1.03 -0.14 21.62
CA ASN A 114 -0.86 -0.56 23.01
C ASN A 114 -1.55 -1.89 23.32
N ILE A 115 -2.78 -2.09 22.82
CA ILE A 115 -3.51 -3.34 23.00
C ILE A 115 -2.74 -4.50 22.31
N LEU A 116 -2.35 -4.31 21.05
CA LEU A 116 -1.61 -5.32 20.28
C LEU A 116 -0.26 -5.64 20.92
N TYR A 117 0.45 -4.63 21.43
CA TYR A 117 1.73 -4.82 22.13
C TYR A 117 1.55 -5.59 23.44
N ALA A 118 0.51 -5.30 24.23
CA ALA A 118 0.22 -6.08 25.43
C ALA A 118 -0.04 -7.56 25.08
N LEU A 119 -0.82 -7.81 24.03
CA LEU A 119 -1.11 -9.16 23.55
C LEU A 119 0.11 -9.88 22.98
N SER A 120 1.08 -9.15 22.42
CA SER A 120 2.23 -9.74 21.73
C SER A 120 3.21 -10.49 22.64
N HIS A 121 3.05 -10.38 23.96
CA HIS A 121 3.90 -11.07 24.94
C HIS A 121 3.40 -12.47 25.30
N ASN A 122 2.19 -12.85 24.91
CA ASN A 122 1.62 -14.17 25.19
C ASN A 122 2.07 -15.19 24.14
N LEU A 123 3.21 -15.83 24.36
CA LEU A 123 3.80 -16.75 23.39
C LEU A 123 3.12 -18.11 23.40
N SER A 124 2.78 -18.63 22.22
CA SER A 124 2.30 -20.00 22.03
C SER A 124 2.51 -20.48 20.60
N GLU A 125 2.63 -21.79 20.40
CA GLU A 125 2.84 -22.37 19.06
C GLU A 125 1.72 -22.01 18.06
N PRO A 126 0.43 -22.01 18.42
CA PRO A 126 -0.62 -21.55 17.51
C PRO A 126 -0.47 -20.07 17.13
N LEU A 127 -0.07 -19.22 18.08
CA LEU A 127 0.19 -17.81 17.79
C LEU A 127 1.46 -17.60 16.97
N ASP A 128 2.47 -18.48 17.08
CA ASP A 128 3.64 -18.46 16.22
C ASP A 128 3.25 -18.70 14.75
N VAL A 129 2.42 -19.70 14.47
CA VAL A 129 1.90 -19.99 13.12
C VAL A 129 0.98 -18.86 12.63
N PHE A 130 0.09 -18.35 13.48
CA PHE A 130 -0.80 -17.25 13.14
C PHE A 130 -0.02 -15.97 12.81
N ALA A 131 0.96 -15.59 13.64
CA ALA A 131 1.78 -14.42 13.40
C ALA A 131 2.61 -14.55 12.11
N TRP A 132 3.20 -15.74 11.93
CA TRP A 132 3.97 -16.11 10.75
C TRP A 132 3.17 -15.98 9.45
N LEU A 133 1.92 -16.44 9.41
CA LEU A 133 1.13 -16.40 8.19
C LEU A 133 0.97 -14.97 7.65
N SER A 134 0.77 -13.98 8.53
CA SER A 134 0.80 -12.57 8.12
C SER A 134 2.20 -12.13 7.72
N TYR A 135 3.18 -12.33 8.60
CA TYR A 135 4.52 -11.75 8.47
C TYR A 135 5.35 -12.38 7.35
N GLY A 136 5.42 -13.70 7.31
CA GLY A 136 6.27 -14.48 6.42
C GLY A 136 5.64 -14.86 5.08
N VAL A 137 4.31 -14.78 4.94
CA VAL A 137 3.61 -15.21 3.70
C VAL A 137 2.78 -14.08 3.11
N ILE A 138 1.73 -13.64 3.81
CA ILE A 138 0.76 -12.67 3.27
C ILE A 138 1.45 -11.33 2.97
N HIS A 139 2.39 -10.90 3.79
CA HIS A 139 3.16 -9.68 3.57
C HIS A 139 3.75 -9.59 2.16
N PHE A 140 4.41 -10.65 1.68
CA PHE A 140 5.10 -10.63 0.38
C PHE A 140 4.14 -10.65 -0.81
N ILE A 141 2.98 -11.29 -0.67
CA ILE A 141 1.99 -11.42 -1.76
C ILE A 141 0.95 -10.29 -1.76
N SER A 142 0.72 -9.64 -0.61
CA SER A 142 -0.34 -8.66 -0.43
C SER A 142 -0.30 -7.48 -1.41
N PRO A 143 0.84 -6.88 -1.77
CA PRO A 143 0.85 -5.76 -2.72
C PRO A 143 0.46 -6.19 -4.12
N PHE A 144 0.78 -7.43 -4.52
CA PHE A 144 0.40 -7.99 -5.81
C PHE A 144 -1.09 -8.27 -5.88
N PHE A 145 -1.65 -8.86 -4.82
CA PHE A 145 -3.10 -9.05 -4.71
C PHE A 145 -3.84 -7.71 -4.67
N ALA A 146 -3.29 -6.71 -3.98
CA ALA A 146 -3.88 -5.38 -3.94
C ALA A 146 -3.87 -4.72 -5.32
N ALA A 147 -2.73 -4.75 -6.03
CA ALA A 147 -2.61 -4.22 -7.38
C ALA A 147 -3.56 -4.93 -8.36
N PHE A 148 -3.65 -6.26 -8.27
CA PHE A 148 -4.57 -7.05 -9.10
C PHE A 148 -6.04 -6.73 -8.80
N TRP A 149 -6.39 -6.62 -7.51
CA TRP A 149 -7.73 -6.23 -7.09
C TRP A 149 -8.08 -4.82 -7.59
N LEU A 150 -7.17 -3.86 -7.47
CA LEU A 150 -7.36 -2.51 -7.99
C LEU A 150 -7.46 -2.50 -9.53
N TRP A 151 -6.70 -3.34 -10.22
CA TRP A 151 -6.80 -3.44 -11.68
C TRP A 151 -8.16 -3.97 -12.13
N LEU A 152 -8.64 -5.01 -11.44
CA LEU A 152 -9.96 -5.58 -11.68
C LEU A 152 -11.05 -4.56 -11.33
N PHE A 153 -10.95 -3.98 -10.13
CA PHE A 153 -12.09 -3.38 -9.45
C PHE A 153 -12.01 -1.87 -9.18
N ALA A 154 -10.94 -1.18 -9.53
CA ALA A 154 -10.85 0.26 -9.36
C ALA A 154 -10.86 0.97 -10.71
N SER A 155 -11.00 2.29 -10.66
CA SER A 155 -10.93 3.17 -11.82
C SER A 155 -9.61 2.95 -12.60
N PRO A 156 -9.63 2.85 -13.94
CA PRO A 156 -8.41 2.72 -14.75
C PRO A 156 -7.38 3.81 -14.41
N GLY A 157 -6.19 3.40 -13.99
CA GLY A 157 -5.11 4.30 -13.53
C GLY A 157 -4.84 4.25 -12.02
N ALA A 158 -5.80 3.79 -11.21
CA ALA A 158 -5.61 3.70 -9.75
C ALA A 158 -4.43 2.78 -9.37
N VAL A 159 -4.19 1.71 -10.13
CA VAL A 159 -3.05 0.79 -9.94
C VAL A 159 -1.71 1.48 -10.12
N SER A 160 -1.61 2.41 -11.08
CA SER A 160 -0.39 3.19 -11.30
C SER A 160 -0.12 4.07 -10.08
N ILE A 161 -1.14 4.77 -9.57
CA ILE A 161 -1.00 5.58 -8.35
C ILE A 161 -0.65 4.73 -7.12
N PHE A 162 -1.21 3.53 -7.01
CA PHE A 162 -0.82 2.56 -5.98
C PHE A 162 0.65 2.18 -6.09
N ALA A 163 1.14 1.83 -7.28
CA ALA A 163 2.53 1.45 -7.51
C ALA A 163 3.51 2.59 -7.15
N TRP A 164 3.20 3.82 -7.54
CA TRP A 164 3.98 5.01 -7.17
C TRP A 164 3.98 5.25 -5.67
N SER A 165 2.80 5.24 -5.04
CA SER A 165 2.67 5.46 -3.59
C SER A 165 3.43 4.39 -2.81
N PHE A 166 3.27 3.13 -3.22
CA PHE A 166 3.95 1.99 -2.64
C PHE A 166 5.47 2.08 -2.82
N GLY A 167 5.96 2.48 -4.00
CA GLY A 167 7.38 2.67 -4.23
C GLY A 167 7.97 3.84 -3.43
N ILE A 168 7.29 4.99 -3.40
CA ILE A 168 7.77 6.19 -2.70
C ILE A 168 7.88 5.97 -1.19
N GLN A 169 6.86 5.40 -0.53
CA GLN A 169 6.95 5.11 0.91
C GLN A 169 8.13 4.18 1.23
N ASN A 170 8.45 3.26 0.32
CA ASN A 170 9.53 2.31 0.45
C ASN A 170 10.91 2.95 0.24
N CYS A 171 11.02 3.84 -0.76
CA CYS A 171 12.19 4.70 -0.95
C CYS A 171 12.45 5.58 0.28
N LEU A 172 11.40 6.18 0.86
CA LEU A 172 11.54 6.96 2.10
C LEU A 172 11.98 6.07 3.26
N GLY A 173 11.41 4.87 3.38
CA GLY A 173 11.80 3.89 4.40
C GLY A 173 13.28 3.52 4.31
N ILE A 174 13.77 3.16 3.12
CA ILE A 174 15.18 2.78 2.93
C ILE A 174 16.13 3.95 3.17
N ILE A 175 15.77 5.17 2.76
CA ILE A 175 16.53 6.39 3.08
C ILE A 175 16.63 6.57 4.60
N THR A 176 15.53 6.33 5.32
CA THR A 176 15.50 6.42 6.79
C THR A 176 16.37 5.34 7.43
N HIS A 177 16.26 4.08 6.98
CA HIS A 177 17.08 2.97 7.48
C HIS A 177 18.58 3.21 7.31
N LEU A 178 18.97 3.83 6.19
CA LEU A 178 20.37 4.16 5.90
C LEU A 178 20.87 5.37 6.70
N SER A 179 20.00 6.35 6.96
CA SER A 179 20.36 7.60 7.64
C SER A 179 20.30 7.48 9.17
N PHE A 180 19.38 6.67 9.69
CA PHE A 180 19.09 6.50 11.11
C PHE A 180 19.01 5.00 11.47
N PRO A 181 20.15 4.30 11.43
CA PRO A 181 20.20 2.88 11.75
C PRO A 181 19.81 2.65 13.22
N SER A 182 18.78 1.82 13.44
CA SER A 182 18.13 1.60 14.73
C SER A 182 17.85 0.13 14.98
N ALA A 183 17.92 -0.29 16.24
CA ALA A 183 17.71 -1.67 16.66
C ALA A 183 16.24 -2.00 16.95
N ALA A 184 15.82 -3.18 16.53
CA ALA A 184 14.51 -3.77 16.84
C ALA A 184 14.56 -4.57 18.16
N PRO A 185 13.40 -4.95 18.74
CA PRO A 185 13.34 -5.61 20.06
C PRO A 185 14.19 -6.87 20.19
N TRP A 186 14.33 -7.65 19.12
CA TRP A 186 15.16 -8.87 19.11
C TRP A 186 16.60 -8.64 19.54
N TYR A 187 17.14 -7.42 19.34
CA TYR A 187 18.52 -7.10 19.70
C TYR A 187 18.74 -7.22 21.21
N GLY A 188 17.82 -6.66 22.02
CA GLY A 188 17.86 -6.79 23.47
C GLY A 188 17.61 -8.21 23.94
N ASP A 189 16.72 -8.95 23.26
CA ASP A 189 16.46 -10.36 23.60
C ASP A 189 17.69 -11.25 23.39
N GLN A 190 18.51 -10.93 22.39
CA GLN A 190 19.65 -11.74 21.99
C GLN A 190 20.95 -11.35 22.71
N TYR A 191 21.16 -10.05 22.96
CA TYR A 191 22.42 -9.54 23.49
C TYR A 191 22.36 -9.03 24.94
N GLY A 192 21.17 -8.91 25.52
CA GLY A 192 20.98 -8.50 26.91
C GLY A 192 21.15 -7.00 27.16
N TYR A 193 20.82 -6.58 28.39
CA TYR A 193 20.89 -5.19 28.85
C TYR A 193 22.00 -4.99 29.90
N PRO A 194 22.72 -3.85 29.91
CA PRO A 194 22.62 -2.74 28.94
C PRO A 194 23.02 -3.16 27.52
N LEU A 195 22.37 -2.58 26.52
CA LEU A 195 22.57 -2.98 25.12
C LEU A 195 24.03 -2.74 24.69
N PRO A 196 24.73 -3.74 24.12
CA PRO A 196 26.05 -3.52 23.59
C PRO A 196 26.01 -2.59 22.37
N PRO A 197 27.12 -1.91 22.03
CA PRO A 197 27.18 -1.05 20.85
C PRO A 197 26.97 -1.87 19.57
N GLY A 198 26.06 -1.40 18.71
CA GLY A 198 25.82 -2.00 17.41
C GLY A 198 27.01 -1.79 16.46
N ASN A 199 27.26 -2.78 15.60
CA ASN A 199 28.25 -2.64 14.52
C ASN A 199 27.78 -3.33 13.24
N TYR A 200 28.28 -2.88 12.09
CA TYR A 200 27.84 -3.36 10.77
C TYR A 200 28.30 -4.78 10.39
N SER A 201 29.13 -5.44 11.22
CA SER A 201 29.48 -6.86 11.05
C SER A 201 28.49 -7.81 11.73
N MET A 202 27.57 -7.28 12.55
CA MET A 202 26.57 -8.11 13.24
C MET A 202 25.61 -8.74 12.23
N PRO A 203 25.35 -10.05 12.29
CA PRO A 203 24.42 -10.72 11.39
C PRO A 203 22.98 -10.37 11.73
N GLY A 204 22.08 -10.52 10.75
CA GLY A 204 20.65 -10.41 11.01
C GLY A 204 20.13 -11.57 11.88
N SER A 205 19.01 -11.33 12.56
CA SER A 205 18.39 -12.30 13.46
C SER A 205 17.00 -12.70 12.96
N ALA A 206 16.71 -14.00 13.02
CA ALA A 206 15.37 -14.52 12.78
C ALA A 206 14.40 -14.21 13.93
N ALA A 207 14.91 -13.72 15.07
CA ALA A 207 14.09 -13.28 16.20
C ALA A 207 13.03 -14.33 16.60
N GLY A 208 11.76 -13.92 16.75
CA GLY A 208 10.67 -14.83 17.10
C GLY A 208 10.39 -15.91 16.05
N LEU A 209 10.84 -15.78 14.80
CA LEU A 209 10.65 -16.80 13.76
C LEU A 209 11.42 -18.09 14.04
N VAL A 210 12.41 -18.08 14.94
CA VAL A 210 13.06 -19.32 15.40
C VAL A 210 12.04 -20.29 16.00
N ARG A 211 10.98 -19.77 16.66
CA ARG A 211 9.90 -20.62 17.17
C ARG A 211 9.05 -21.20 16.04
N VAL A 212 8.83 -20.43 14.97
CA VAL A 212 8.10 -20.88 13.77
C VAL A 212 8.87 -21.99 13.06
N ASP A 213 10.18 -21.82 12.89
CA ASP A 213 11.07 -22.85 12.34
C ASP A 213 10.93 -24.17 13.13
N LYS A 214 10.89 -24.09 14.47
CA LYS A 214 10.67 -25.25 15.35
C LYS A 214 9.31 -25.91 15.13
N VAL A 215 8.22 -25.14 15.06
CA VAL A 215 6.86 -25.68 14.83
C VAL A 215 6.75 -26.35 13.46
N LEU A 216 7.39 -25.80 12.43
CA LEU A 216 7.33 -26.33 11.06
C LEU A 216 8.39 -27.41 10.79
N GLY A 217 9.34 -27.64 11.70
CA GLY A 217 10.47 -28.55 11.49
C GLY A 217 11.41 -28.09 10.37
N THR A 218 11.57 -26.78 10.18
CA THR A 218 12.44 -26.20 9.13
C THR A 218 13.52 -25.28 9.72
N HIS A 219 14.42 -24.81 8.86
CA HIS A 219 15.43 -23.79 9.20
C HIS A 219 15.40 -22.61 8.21
N ILE A 220 14.26 -22.40 7.56
CA ILE A 220 14.14 -21.44 6.46
C ILE A 220 14.38 -20.02 6.97
N TYR A 221 13.78 -19.65 8.10
CA TYR A 221 13.87 -18.28 8.61
C TYR A 221 15.21 -18.01 9.29
N ALA A 222 15.75 -18.98 10.03
CA ALA A 222 17.09 -18.91 10.59
C ALA A 222 18.16 -18.64 9.51
N ASN A 223 18.00 -19.22 8.32
CA ASN A 223 18.93 -19.02 7.20
C ASN A 223 18.67 -17.71 6.45
N ALA A 224 17.40 -17.36 6.19
CA ALA A 224 17.04 -16.17 5.43
C ALA A 224 17.48 -14.87 6.13
N PHE A 225 17.30 -14.78 7.46
CA PHE A 225 17.58 -13.54 8.19
C PHE A 225 19.07 -13.27 8.44
N LYS A 226 19.92 -14.30 8.48
CA LYS A 226 21.38 -14.12 8.57
C LYS A 226 21.93 -13.29 7.41
N ALA A 227 21.30 -13.35 6.24
CA ALA A 227 21.71 -12.67 5.02
C ALA A 227 21.05 -11.29 4.82
N SER A 228 20.40 -10.72 5.85
CA SER A 228 19.75 -9.41 5.72
C SER A 228 20.76 -8.30 5.43
N PRO A 229 20.60 -7.52 4.33
CA PRO A 229 21.53 -6.45 3.98
C PRO A 229 21.43 -5.22 4.91
N LEU A 230 20.34 -5.12 5.68
CA LEU A 230 20.07 -4.03 6.61
C LEU A 230 19.54 -4.57 7.94
N VAL A 231 20.47 -4.87 8.84
CA VAL A 231 20.18 -5.43 10.17
C VAL A 231 19.54 -4.40 11.10
N PHE A 232 20.02 -3.15 11.05
CA PHE A 232 19.57 -2.04 11.90
C PHE A 232 18.59 -1.11 11.18
N GLY A 233 17.59 -1.69 10.50
CA GLY A 233 16.56 -0.95 9.76
C GLY A 233 15.18 -1.04 10.42
N ALA A 234 15.08 -0.86 11.74
CA ALA A 234 13.82 -1.05 12.47
C ALA A 234 12.79 0.05 12.14
N PHE A 235 13.18 1.33 12.20
CA PHE A 235 12.29 2.46 11.98
C PHE A 235 12.44 3.09 10.58
N PRO A 236 11.35 3.30 9.82
CA PRO A 236 9.98 2.87 10.09
C PRO A 236 9.76 1.41 9.67
N SER A 237 8.65 0.82 10.13
CA SER A 237 8.26 -0.52 9.71
C SER A 237 7.68 -0.52 8.29
N LEU A 238 8.42 -1.07 7.33
CA LEU A 238 7.92 -1.30 5.97
C LEU A 238 6.80 -2.34 5.94
N HIS A 239 6.81 -3.33 6.84
CA HIS A 239 5.69 -4.26 7.03
C HIS A 239 4.38 -3.52 7.37
N GLY A 240 4.45 -2.56 8.31
CA GLY A 240 3.35 -1.68 8.65
C GLY A 240 2.92 -0.81 7.46
N ALA A 241 3.88 -0.24 6.74
CA ALA A 241 3.63 0.61 5.58
C ALA A 241 2.91 -0.13 4.43
N PHE A 242 3.23 -1.40 4.17
CA PHE A 242 2.61 -2.19 3.09
C PHE A 242 1.15 -2.46 3.38
N SER A 243 0.88 -2.95 4.59
CA SER A 243 -0.49 -3.27 5.02
C SER A 243 -1.37 -2.01 5.02
N CYS A 244 -0.85 -0.87 5.50
CA CYS A 244 -1.55 0.42 5.45
C CYS A 244 -1.81 0.89 4.01
N CYS A 245 -0.82 0.75 3.12
CA CYS A 245 -0.96 1.17 1.72
C CYS A 245 -2.04 0.35 1.00
N CYS A 246 -2.05 -0.97 1.20
CA CYS A 246 -3.09 -1.84 0.66
C CYS A 246 -4.47 -1.43 1.20
N PHE A 247 -4.57 -1.19 2.51
CA PHE A 247 -5.79 -0.75 3.17
C PHE A 247 -6.32 0.58 2.63
N PHE A 248 -5.49 1.62 2.51
CA PHE A 248 -5.93 2.93 2.02
C PHE A 248 -6.45 2.88 0.59
N PHE A 249 -5.75 2.18 -0.29
CA PHE A 249 -6.17 2.11 -1.69
C PHE A 249 -7.43 1.27 -1.87
N ILE A 250 -7.49 0.05 -1.35
CA ILE A 250 -8.69 -0.80 -1.52
C ILE A 250 -9.86 -0.25 -0.71
N GLY A 251 -9.61 0.29 0.48
CA GLY A 251 -10.63 0.88 1.34
C GLY A 251 -11.32 2.09 0.72
N ARG A 252 -10.67 2.79 -0.24
CA ARG A 252 -11.30 3.83 -1.06
C ARG A 252 -12.43 3.29 -1.94
N TYR A 253 -12.27 2.06 -2.45
CA TYR A 253 -13.13 1.45 -3.46
C TYR A 253 -14.05 0.35 -2.92
N SER A 254 -13.88 -0.12 -1.67
CA SER A 254 -14.68 -1.23 -1.15
C SER A 254 -14.86 -1.20 0.37
N LYS A 255 -16.13 -1.13 0.83
CA LYS A 255 -16.50 -1.23 2.26
C LYS A 255 -16.04 -2.57 2.84
N LYS A 256 -16.25 -3.66 2.11
CA LYS A 256 -15.81 -5.00 2.51
C LYS A 256 -14.29 -5.09 2.56
N GLY A 257 -13.61 -4.53 1.56
CA GLY A 257 -12.16 -4.42 1.52
C GLY A 257 -11.59 -3.67 2.72
N THR A 258 -12.26 -2.58 3.18
CA THR A 258 -11.88 -1.85 4.39
C THR A 258 -11.85 -2.77 5.62
N PHE A 259 -12.88 -3.59 5.85
CA PHE A 259 -12.89 -4.49 7.02
C PHE A 259 -11.81 -5.57 6.94
N ILE A 260 -11.68 -6.22 5.78
CA ILE A 260 -10.69 -7.29 5.57
C ILE A 260 -9.27 -6.77 5.74
N LEU A 261 -8.96 -5.63 5.10
CA LEU A 261 -7.62 -5.07 5.17
C LEU A 261 -7.37 -4.31 6.47
N GLY A 262 -8.40 -3.81 7.14
CA GLY A 262 -8.29 -3.27 8.49
C GLY A 262 -7.86 -4.36 9.48
N PHE A 263 -8.47 -5.55 9.39
CA PHE A 263 -8.00 -6.72 10.12
C PHE A 263 -6.55 -7.07 9.75
N TYR A 264 -6.22 -7.10 8.45
CA TYR A 264 -4.86 -7.39 8.00
C TYR A 264 -3.82 -6.39 8.56
N VAL A 265 -4.12 -5.09 8.62
CA VAL A 265 -3.24 -4.09 9.24
C VAL A 265 -2.97 -4.44 10.69
N LEU A 266 -4.01 -4.71 11.48
CA LEU A 266 -3.87 -5.07 12.90
C LEU A 266 -3.12 -6.39 13.08
N TRP A 267 -3.40 -7.38 12.23
CA TRP A 267 -2.71 -8.66 12.24
C TRP A 267 -1.22 -8.50 11.91
N GLN A 268 -0.88 -7.73 10.87
CA GLN A 268 0.49 -7.47 10.48
C GLN A 268 1.27 -6.72 11.57
N TRP A 269 0.65 -5.73 12.21
CA TRP A 269 1.22 -4.98 13.33
C TRP A 269 1.44 -5.86 14.57
N PHE A 270 0.46 -6.70 14.90
CA PHE A 270 0.61 -7.70 15.95
C PHE A 270 1.78 -8.64 15.65
N SER A 271 1.82 -9.21 14.43
CA SER A 271 2.81 -10.20 14.05
C SER A 271 4.24 -9.66 14.13
N THR A 272 4.48 -8.42 13.69
CA THR A 272 5.82 -7.81 13.74
C THR A 272 6.31 -7.57 15.17
N MET A 273 5.42 -7.19 16.10
CA MET A 273 5.76 -7.05 17.52
C MET A 273 5.92 -8.39 18.21
N TYR A 274 5.01 -9.34 17.94
CA TYR A 274 5.02 -10.70 18.49
C TYR A 274 6.27 -11.49 18.08
N LEU A 275 6.74 -11.29 16.85
CA LEU A 275 7.98 -11.87 16.34
C LEU A 275 9.23 -11.04 16.70
N ARG A 276 9.09 -9.97 17.50
CA ARG A 276 10.19 -9.13 18.03
C ARG A 276 10.96 -8.34 16.97
N HIS A 277 10.34 -8.07 15.82
CA HIS A 277 10.97 -7.35 14.71
C HIS A 277 10.72 -5.83 14.73
N HIS A 278 9.71 -5.35 15.46
CA HIS A 278 9.37 -3.93 15.49
C HIS A 278 8.85 -3.47 16.84
N TRP A 279 9.13 -2.21 17.16
CA TRP A 279 8.47 -1.45 18.22
C TRP A 279 7.14 -0.87 17.72
N ARG A 280 6.30 -0.37 18.63
CA ARG A 280 5.02 0.28 18.26
C ARG A 280 5.28 1.54 17.44
N LEU A 281 6.31 2.30 17.80
CA LEU A 281 6.68 3.52 17.10
C LEU A 281 7.04 3.26 15.63
N ASP A 282 7.68 2.13 15.31
CA ASP A 282 8.02 1.74 13.95
C ASP A 282 6.76 1.60 13.08
N LEU A 283 5.70 1.05 13.66
CA LEU A 283 4.42 0.84 13.00
C LEU A 283 3.66 2.15 12.79
N LEU A 284 3.72 3.09 13.76
CA LEU A 284 3.26 4.46 13.54
C LEU A 284 4.05 5.18 12.44
N GLY A 285 5.37 5.00 12.39
CA GLY A 285 6.20 5.54 11.31
C GLY A 285 5.81 4.97 9.95
N GLY A 286 5.57 3.66 9.86
CA GLY A 286 5.12 3.00 8.64
C GLY A 286 3.74 3.49 8.19
N LEU A 287 2.80 3.65 9.13
CA LEU A 287 1.51 4.29 8.89
C LEU A 287 1.68 5.71 8.35
N ALA A 288 2.54 6.52 8.97
CA ALA A 288 2.77 7.91 8.57
C ALA A 288 3.34 8.00 7.14
N TYR A 289 4.26 7.11 6.76
CA TYR A 289 4.84 7.10 5.40
C TYR A 289 3.80 6.69 4.36
N SER A 290 2.99 5.69 4.68
CA SER A 290 1.89 5.26 3.82
C SER A 290 0.82 6.34 3.66
N ALA A 291 0.45 6.99 4.78
CA ALA A 291 -0.49 8.10 4.82
C ALA A 291 0.01 9.30 3.99
N PHE A 292 1.28 9.64 4.13
CA PHE A 292 1.93 10.69 3.34
C PHE A 292 1.88 10.39 1.83
N ALA A 293 2.33 9.19 1.42
CA ALA A 293 2.32 8.79 0.01
C ALA A 293 0.90 8.77 -0.57
N PHE A 294 -0.08 8.24 0.18
CA PHE A 294 -1.49 8.26 -0.23
C PHE A 294 -2.04 9.69 -0.37
N SER A 295 -1.68 10.59 0.55
CA SER A 295 -2.12 11.99 0.53
C SER A 295 -1.56 12.76 -0.66
N LEU A 296 -0.29 12.49 -1.01
CA LEU A 296 0.38 13.12 -2.15
C LEU A 296 -0.40 12.92 -3.46
N PHE A 297 -1.00 11.74 -3.64
CA PHE A 297 -1.74 11.40 -4.86
C PHE A 297 -3.26 11.41 -4.71
N TYR A 298 -3.79 11.86 -3.58
CA TYR A 298 -5.23 11.79 -3.31
C TYR A 298 -6.07 12.56 -4.34
N ARG A 299 -5.63 13.78 -4.70
CA ARG A 299 -6.28 14.59 -5.74
C ARG A 299 -6.21 13.92 -7.12
N SER A 300 -5.10 13.25 -7.43
CA SER A 300 -4.95 12.49 -8.68
C SER A 300 -5.93 11.32 -8.73
N LEU A 301 -6.14 10.61 -7.61
CA LEU A 301 -7.16 9.57 -7.51
C LEU A 301 -8.57 10.13 -7.73
N GLN A 302 -8.91 11.28 -7.15
CA GLN A 302 -10.21 11.92 -7.40
C GLN A 302 -10.42 12.24 -8.88
N LYS A 303 -9.39 12.76 -9.58
CA LYS A 303 -9.47 13.02 -11.02
C LYS A 303 -9.67 11.73 -11.84
N ILE A 304 -8.94 10.66 -11.49
CA ILE A 304 -9.08 9.34 -12.13
C ILE A 304 -10.48 8.79 -11.91
N ASP A 305 -11.02 8.89 -10.71
CA ASP A 305 -12.35 8.41 -10.37
C ASP A 305 -13.45 9.18 -11.13
N ARG A 306 -13.29 10.50 -11.31
CA ARG A 306 -14.20 11.32 -12.14
C ARG A 306 -14.13 10.95 -13.62
N ALA A 307 -12.93 10.76 -14.17
CA ALA A 307 -12.77 10.33 -15.55
C ALA A 307 -13.44 8.97 -15.80
N TYR A 308 -13.42 8.08 -14.80
CA TYR A 308 -14.12 6.81 -14.83
C TYR A 308 -15.64 6.96 -14.73
N SER A 309 -16.15 7.78 -13.81
CA SER A 309 -17.60 7.99 -13.66
C SER A 309 -18.25 8.66 -14.88
N MET A 310 -17.50 9.54 -15.56
CA MET A 310 -17.93 10.17 -16.83
C MET A 310 -17.74 9.25 -18.05
N GLY A 311 -17.21 8.04 -17.88
CA GLY A 311 -16.98 7.08 -18.96
C GLY A 311 -15.77 7.39 -19.87
N VAL A 312 -15.03 8.46 -19.59
CA VAL A 312 -13.90 8.93 -20.41
C VAL A 312 -12.73 7.94 -20.38
N SER A 313 -12.43 7.36 -19.21
CA SER A 313 -11.32 6.39 -19.06
C SER A 313 -11.62 4.99 -19.62
N GLY A 314 -12.87 4.72 -20.01
CA GLY A 314 -13.36 3.38 -20.32
C GLY A 314 -13.55 2.50 -19.06
N GLY A 315 -13.97 1.25 -19.29
CA GLY A 315 -14.26 0.28 -18.22
C GLY A 315 -13.01 -0.17 -17.45
N ASN A 316 -13.19 -0.59 -16.20
CA ASN A 316 -12.15 -1.23 -15.37
C ASN A 316 -11.81 -2.66 -15.86
N GLY A 317 -10.88 -3.35 -15.18
CA GLY A 317 -10.41 -4.67 -15.60
C GLY A 317 -11.52 -5.71 -15.78
N TRP A 318 -12.45 -5.82 -14.82
CA TRP A 318 -13.53 -6.80 -14.95
C TRP A 318 -14.53 -6.43 -16.06
N GLN A 319 -14.87 -5.16 -16.21
CA GLN A 319 -15.76 -4.69 -17.29
C GLN A 319 -15.18 -5.00 -18.66
N ARG A 320 -13.89 -4.75 -18.86
CA ARG A 320 -13.20 -5.08 -20.12
C ARG A 320 -13.10 -6.59 -20.34
N LEU A 321 -12.83 -7.37 -19.28
CA LEU A 321 -12.71 -8.83 -19.38
C LEU A 321 -14.01 -9.50 -19.83
N TRP A 322 -15.16 -8.97 -19.39
CA TRP A 322 -16.46 -9.58 -19.66
C TRP A 322 -17.28 -8.85 -20.72
N GLU A 323 -16.75 -7.80 -21.34
CA GLU A 323 -17.42 -7.03 -22.39
C GLU A 323 -17.97 -7.93 -23.51
N GLY A 324 -19.26 -7.79 -23.82
CA GLY A 324 -19.97 -8.58 -24.84
C GLY A 324 -20.30 -10.02 -24.44
N THR A 325 -20.10 -10.41 -23.18
CA THR A 325 -20.39 -11.78 -22.70
C THR A 325 -21.68 -11.87 -21.88
N ARG A 326 -22.22 -13.09 -21.72
CA ARG A 326 -23.35 -13.34 -20.81
C ARG A 326 -23.04 -12.99 -19.35
N LEU A 327 -21.76 -13.06 -18.97
CA LEU A 327 -21.31 -12.72 -17.62
C LEU A 327 -21.43 -11.22 -17.36
N GLN A 328 -21.11 -10.37 -18.35
CA GLN A 328 -21.37 -8.93 -18.23
C GLN A 328 -22.83 -8.67 -17.86
N TYR A 329 -23.78 -9.30 -18.56
CA TYR A 329 -25.20 -9.11 -18.28
C TYR A 329 -25.63 -9.56 -16.88
N TRP A 330 -25.01 -10.61 -16.35
CA TRP A 330 -25.26 -11.08 -14.98
C TRP A 330 -24.76 -10.09 -13.93
N PHE A 331 -23.58 -9.49 -14.15
CA PHE A 331 -23.02 -8.46 -13.27
C PHE A 331 -23.77 -7.12 -13.40
N ASP A 332 -24.05 -6.66 -14.61
CA ASP A 332 -24.73 -5.39 -14.90
C ASP A 332 -26.17 -5.36 -14.34
N ARG A 333 -26.82 -6.53 -14.16
CA ARG A 333 -28.14 -6.68 -13.52
C ARG A 333 -28.15 -6.45 -12.00
N ARG A 334 -27.00 -6.27 -11.35
CA ARG A 334 -26.91 -5.98 -9.91
C ARG A 334 -26.07 -4.72 -9.61
N PRO A 335 -26.42 -3.54 -10.15
CA PRO A 335 -25.64 -2.31 -9.92
C PRO A 335 -25.54 -1.96 -8.43
N ALA A 336 -26.59 -2.20 -7.65
CA ALA A 336 -26.60 -1.95 -6.20
C ALA A 336 -25.72 -2.91 -5.37
N GLN A 337 -25.31 -4.07 -5.91
CA GLN A 337 -24.40 -5.02 -5.25
C GLN A 337 -22.98 -4.98 -5.83
N LEU A 338 -22.76 -4.23 -6.91
CA LEU A 338 -21.49 -4.12 -7.62
C LEU A 338 -20.41 -3.38 -6.82
N GLY A 339 -20.75 -2.72 -5.71
CA GLY A 339 -19.77 -2.20 -4.75
C GLY A 339 -18.93 -1.04 -5.28
N TYR A 340 -19.32 -0.42 -6.39
CA TYR A 340 -18.72 0.81 -6.91
C TYR A 340 -19.48 2.01 -6.38
N GLU A 341 -19.44 2.18 -5.08
CA GLU A 341 -19.65 3.49 -4.49
C GLU A 341 -18.24 3.95 -4.15
N VAL A 342 -17.70 4.94 -4.88
CA VAL A 342 -16.48 5.62 -4.43
C VAL A 342 -16.85 6.18 -3.07
N LEU A 343 -16.44 5.48 -2.03
CA LEU A 343 -16.96 5.79 -0.71
C LEU A 343 -16.61 7.23 -0.41
N MET A 344 -15.37 7.59 -0.73
CA MET A 344 -14.74 8.87 -0.45
C MET A 344 -15.07 9.92 -1.52
N GLU A 345 -16.35 10.24 -1.69
CA GLU A 345 -16.83 11.37 -2.49
C GLU A 345 -17.26 12.57 -1.62
N ASP A 346 -16.90 13.79 -2.06
CA ASP A 346 -17.24 15.07 -1.42
C ASP A 346 -18.60 15.59 -1.94
N GLU A 347 -19.56 15.88 -1.06
CA GLU A 347 -20.85 16.52 -1.42
C GLU A 347 -20.68 17.98 -1.87
N GLU A 348 -19.68 18.68 -1.34
CA GLU A 348 -19.43 20.10 -1.61
C GLU A 348 -18.78 20.32 -2.98
N TYR A 349 -17.89 19.40 -3.40
CA TYR A 349 -17.33 19.38 -4.76
C TYR A 349 -18.41 19.15 -5.82
N ASN A 350 -19.50 18.46 -5.48
CA ASN A 350 -20.62 18.24 -6.37
C ASN A 350 -21.40 19.54 -6.67
N LYS A 351 -21.34 20.55 -5.78
CA LYS A 351 -21.90 21.89 -6.03
C LYS A 351 -21.04 22.70 -6.99
N GLU A 352 -19.72 22.67 -6.81
CA GLU A 352 -18.77 23.30 -7.74
C GLU A 352 -18.84 22.63 -9.11
N ALA A 353 -18.87 21.29 -9.18
CA ALA A 353 -19.04 20.54 -10.42
C ALA A 353 -20.37 20.82 -11.12
N ARG A 354 -21.47 21.02 -10.37
CA ARG A 354 -22.76 21.46 -10.95
C ARG A 354 -22.73 22.91 -11.45
N MET A 355 -21.89 23.76 -10.88
CA MET A 355 -21.65 25.12 -11.39
C MET A 355 -20.73 25.11 -12.61
N GLU A 356 -19.64 24.34 -12.61
CA GLU A 356 -18.82 24.10 -13.80
C GLU A 356 -19.64 23.47 -14.94
N LEU A 357 -20.55 22.53 -14.65
CA LEU A 357 -21.49 21.96 -15.63
C LEU A 357 -22.43 22.99 -16.28
N ARG A 358 -22.69 24.14 -15.61
CA ARG A 358 -23.41 25.28 -16.23
C ARG A 358 -22.50 26.10 -17.15
N GLU A 359 -21.20 26.13 -16.90
CA GLU A 359 -20.21 26.86 -17.71
C GLU A 359 -19.63 26.02 -18.87
N ILE A 360 -19.59 24.68 -18.74
CA ILE A 360 -19.14 23.71 -19.76
C ILE A 360 -20.07 23.69 -21.00
N GLY A 361 -21.24 24.34 -20.94
CA GLY A 361 -22.09 24.58 -22.11
C GLY A 361 -21.51 25.58 -23.12
N SER A 362 -20.35 26.17 -22.85
CA SER A 362 -19.65 27.09 -23.77
C SER A 362 -18.68 26.33 -24.70
N PRO A 363 -18.83 26.42 -26.03
CA PRO A 363 -18.02 25.70 -27.02
C PRO A 363 -16.50 25.99 -26.98
N GLY A 364 -16.05 27.00 -26.25
CA GLY A 364 -14.65 27.46 -26.25
C GLY A 364 -13.70 26.68 -25.32
N LEU A 365 -14.19 26.08 -24.23
CA LEU A 365 -13.33 25.48 -23.19
C LEU A 365 -13.04 23.99 -23.40
N GLN A 366 -13.84 23.32 -24.24
CA GLN A 366 -13.68 21.90 -24.55
C GLN A 366 -12.35 21.62 -25.27
N GLY A 367 -11.88 22.58 -26.09
CA GLY A 367 -10.57 22.51 -26.75
C GLY A 367 -9.37 22.76 -25.82
N GLU A 368 -9.54 23.52 -24.72
CA GLU A 368 -8.46 23.72 -23.74
C GLU A 368 -8.26 22.49 -22.85
N LEU A 369 -9.34 21.79 -22.50
CA LEU A 369 -9.24 20.51 -21.79
C LEU A 369 -8.58 19.45 -22.65
N GLU A 370 -8.93 19.32 -23.94
CA GLU A 370 -8.22 18.41 -24.86
C GLU A 370 -6.74 18.79 -25.03
N GLY A 371 -6.41 20.08 -25.04
CA GLY A 371 -5.03 20.57 -25.18
C GLY A 371 -4.13 20.33 -23.96
N ALA A 372 -4.70 20.29 -22.74
CA ALA A 372 -3.94 20.11 -21.51
C ALA A 372 -3.47 18.66 -21.28
N TRP A 373 -4.10 17.66 -21.92
CA TRP A 373 -3.72 16.25 -21.80
C TRP A 373 -2.76 15.76 -22.90
N VAL A 374 -2.48 16.60 -23.92
CA VAL A 374 -1.59 16.25 -25.05
C VAL A 374 -0.15 16.68 -24.81
N ARG A 375 0.14 17.54 -23.80
CA ARG A 375 1.46 18.13 -23.58
C ARG A 375 2.15 17.79 -22.25
N ASP A 376 1.80 16.66 -21.64
CA ASP A 376 2.64 16.06 -20.58
C ASP A 376 3.31 14.78 -21.11
N GLU A 377 4.64 14.83 -21.20
CA GLU A 377 5.52 13.79 -21.73
C GLU A 377 5.47 12.48 -20.91
N GLY A 378 4.45 11.65 -21.14
CA GLY A 378 4.53 10.26 -20.68
C GLY A 378 3.29 9.38 -20.75
N LEU A 379 2.07 9.90 -20.90
CA LEU A 379 0.86 9.11 -20.66
C LEU A 379 -0.31 9.53 -21.57
N THR A 380 -0.31 9.09 -22.83
CA THR A 380 -1.47 9.33 -23.72
C THR A 380 -2.46 8.17 -23.71
N TRP A 381 -3.68 8.47 -23.25
CA TRP A 381 -4.90 7.79 -23.69
C TRP A 381 -5.42 8.54 -24.92
N THR A 382 -5.62 7.84 -26.03
CA THR A 382 -6.32 8.41 -27.19
C THR A 382 -7.84 8.20 -27.02
N VAL A 383 -8.58 9.29 -26.93
CA VAL A 383 -10.04 9.29 -27.08
C VAL A 383 -10.35 8.94 -28.54
N LYS A 384 -11.30 8.03 -28.76
CA LYS A 384 -11.79 7.74 -30.10
C LYS A 384 -12.82 8.80 -30.45
N ASP A 385 -12.60 9.50 -31.57
CA ASP A 385 -13.60 10.34 -32.23
C ASP A 385 -14.95 9.62 -32.24
N MET A 386 -15.94 10.27 -31.63
CA MET A 386 -17.28 9.75 -31.46
C MET A 386 -18.15 9.95 -32.70
N ASP A 387 -17.56 9.94 -33.91
CA ASP A 387 -18.22 10.42 -35.13
C ASP A 387 -18.19 9.44 -36.32
N ARG A 388 -17.94 8.15 -36.09
CA ARG A 388 -17.95 7.11 -37.15
C ARG A 388 -19.01 6.02 -36.97
N ARG A 389 -20.23 6.38 -36.56
CA ARG A 389 -21.42 5.50 -36.62
C ARG A 389 -22.67 6.15 -37.23
N LEU A 390 -22.50 7.18 -38.05
CA LEU A 390 -23.53 7.69 -38.95
C LEU A 390 -22.93 7.95 -40.33
N ARG A 391 -22.73 6.88 -41.10
CA ARG A 391 -22.69 6.86 -42.58
C ARG A 391 -22.79 5.42 -43.06
#